data_AF-A0A816LKZ9-F1
#
_entry.id   AF-A0A816LKZ9-F1
#
_cell.length_a   1.000
_cell.length_b   1.000
_cell.length_c   1.000
_cell.angle_alpha   90.00
_cell.angle_beta   90.00
_cell.angle_gamma   90.00
#
_symmetry.space_group_name_H-M   'P 1'
#
loop_
_entity.id
_entity.type
_entity.pdbx_description
1 polymer ?
#
loop_
_entity_poly.entity_id
_entity_poly.type
_entity_poly.pdbx_seq_one_letter_code
_entity_poly.pdbx_strand_id
1 'polypeptide(L)'
;MEYRFFYSIDECTFNTKWKTTSNVEKRTDIYFIIPIALNGSDEFHIEHGLKLRNRQTLELKIREKRYSNGQELWLKTIHSNQKLHIDNIDSIVKVLNKFNENKLIERLKSSQSIIVCFVSKFRQQKNLEGNLIQEITGLHLKFIQLNDQSQIGEDLFFETVCIERSDSKLIDSKFIEKLFQEYRPMTINPMGYPEFLFQQYQQIINQ
;
A
#
# COMPACT_ATOMS: atom_id res chain seq x y z
N MET A 1 -5.25 -10.41 -9.99
CA MET A 1 -4.80 -9.15 -10.62
C MET A 1 -5.53 -8.01 -9.96
N GLU A 2 -4.85 -6.88 -9.79
CA GLU A 2 -5.34 -5.70 -9.09
C GLU A 2 -5.23 -4.47 -10.02
N TYR A 3 -6.28 -3.68 -10.10
CA TYR A 3 -6.25 -2.33 -10.67
C TYR A 3 -6.56 -1.35 -9.56
N ARG A 4 -5.66 -0.41 -9.26
CA ARG A 4 -5.82 0.48 -8.11
C ARG A 4 -5.42 1.89 -8.47
N PHE A 5 -6.16 2.85 -7.95
CA PHE A 5 -5.82 4.27 -8.04
C PHE A 5 -6.19 5.01 -6.75
N PHE A 6 -5.64 6.21 -6.60
CA PHE A 6 -5.71 7.01 -5.38
C PHE A 6 -6.10 8.46 -5.71
N TYR A 7 -6.84 9.09 -4.81
CA TYR A 7 -7.18 10.51 -4.86
C TYR A 7 -6.96 11.14 -3.50
N SER A 8 -6.33 12.31 -3.49
CA SER A 8 -6.26 13.13 -2.28
C SER A 8 -7.64 13.66 -1.94
N ILE A 9 -7.97 13.68 -0.66
CA ILE A 9 -9.15 14.33 -0.11
C ILE A 9 -8.71 15.10 1.13
N ASP A 10 -9.46 16.15 1.52
CA ASP A 10 -9.17 16.84 2.76
C ASP A 10 -9.69 16.06 3.99
N GLU A 11 -9.20 16.44 5.18
CA GLU A 11 -9.59 15.79 6.44
C GLU A 11 -11.10 15.89 6.71
N CYS A 12 -11.74 17.01 6.39
CA CYS A 12 -13.17 17.21 6.64
C CYS A 12 -14.00 16.25 5.79
N THR A 13 -13.67 16.14 4.50
CA THR A 13 -14.25 15.17 3.56
C THR A 13 -14.01 13.74 4.04
N PHE A 14 -12.79 13.42 4.48
CA PHE A 14 -12.46 12.10 5.01
C PHE A 14 -13.31 11.75 6.25
N ASN A 15 -13.37 12.66 7.23
CA ASN A 15 -14.11 12.45 8.47
C ASN A 15 -15.61 12.30 8.20
N THR A 16 -16.18 13.16 7.36
CA THR A 16 -17.60 13.15 7.01
C THR A 16 -18.00 11.91 6.24
N LYS A 17 -17.16 11.43 5.31
CA LYS A 17 -17.48 10.25 4.49
C LYS A 17 -17.16 8.94 5.20
N TRP A 18 -16.00 8.83 5.84
CA TRP A 18 -15.46 7.53 6.27
C TRP A 18 -15.61 7.25 7.77
N LYS A 19 -15.57 8.26 8.64
CA LYS A 19 -15.69 8.03 10.10
C LYS A 19 -17.14 7.85 10.56
N THR A 20 -18.10 8.48 9.89
CA THR A 20 -19.53 8.47 10.23
C THR A 20 -20.32 7.34 9.56
N THR A 21 -19.77 6.74 8.50
CA THR A 21 -20.49 5.74 7.72
C THR A 21 -20.56 4.40 8.46
N SER A 22 -21.77 3.86 8.56
CA SER A 22 -22.02 2.53 9.13
C SER A 22 -21.49 1.43 8.21
N ASN A 23 -21.16 0.26 8.77
CA ASN A 23 -20.71 -0.93 8.04
C ASN A 23 -19.36 -0.82 7.29
N VAL A 24 -18.47 0.07 7.74
CA VAL A 24 -17.08 0.10 7.25
C VAL A 24 -16.17 -0.76 8.12
N GLU A 25 -15.34 -1.59 7.51
CA GLU A 25 -14.27 -2.29 8.24
C GLU A 25 -13.15 -1.29 8.54
N LYS A 26 -12.76 -1.21 9.82
CA LYS A 26 -11.64 -0.37 10.28
C LYS A 26 -10.44 -1.26 10.57
N ARG A 27 -9.29 -0.93 9.96
CA ARG A 27 -8.01 -1.59 10.26
C ARG A 27 -6.84 -0.63 10.08
N THR A 28 -5.74 -0.89 10.75
CA THR A 28 -4.49 -0.15 10.55
C THR A 28 -3.40 -1.10 10.06
N ASP A 29 -2.97 -0.90 8.82
CA ASP A 29 -1.79 -1.58 8.29
C ASP A 29 -0.57 -0.67 8.50
N ILE A 30 0.61 -1.27 8.66
CA ILE A 30 1.87 -0.54 8.77
C ILE A 30 2.76 -0.99 7.62
N TYR A 31 3.10 -0.08 6.71
CA TYR A 31 3.97 -0.36 5.57
C TYR A 31 5.39 0.06 5.89
N PHE A 32 6.36 -0.79 5.54
CA PHE A 32 7.78 -0.42 5.60
C PHE A 32 8.15 0.25 4.29
N ILE A 33 8.53 1.52 4.37
CA ILE A 33 9.08 2.27 3.26
C ILE A 33 10.58 2.19 3.45
N ILE A 34 11.21 1.31 2.69
CA ILE A 34 12.64 1.07 2.79
C ILE A 34 13.31 2.04 1.82
N PRO A 35 13.87 3.17 2.30
CA PRO A 35 14.44 4.19 1.43
C PRO A 35 15.69 3.61 0.76
N ILE A 36 15.94 4.02 -0.49
CA ILE A 36 17.21 3.71 -1.16
C ILE A 36 18.28 4.65 -0.59
N ALA A 37 19.53 4.19 -0.53
CA ALA A 37 20.67 5.10 -0.59
C ALA A 37 20.51 5.99 -1.83
N LEU A 38 20.74 7.31 -1.67
CA LEU A 38 20.43 8.40 -2.61
C LEU A 38 20.87 8.23 -4.09
N ASN A 39 21.61 7.19 -4.45
CA ASN A 39 22.28 7.02 -5.74
C ASN A 39 21.83 5.78 -6.55
N GLY A 40 20.75 5.08 -6.16
CA GLY A 40 20.32 3.85 -6.83
C GLY A 40 19.08 4.02 -7.72
N SER A 41 19.17 3.59 -8.98
CA SER A 41 18.05 3.45 -9.93
C SER A 41 17.20 2.19 -9.67
N ASP A 42 17.21 1.62 -8.46
CA ASP A 42 16.56 0.34 -8.18
C ASP A 42 15.06 0.54 -7.87
N GLU A 43 14.20 -0.02 -8.74
CA GLU A 43 12.74 -0.06 -8.62
C GLU A 43 12.23 -0.93 -7.45
N PHE A 44 13.12 -1.44 -6.59
CA PHE A 44 12.79 -2.25 -5.43
C PHE A 44 11.59 -1.74 -4.60
N HIS A 45 11.51 -0.43 -4.36
CA HIS A 45 10.48 0.20 -3.52
C HIS A 45 9.09 0.25 -4.18
N ILE A 46 9.02 0.16 -5.51
CA ILE A 46 7.76 0.04 -6.25
C ILE A 46 7.35 -1.42 -6.46
N GLU A 47 8.30 -2.35 -6.46
CA GLU A 47 8.05 -3.78 -6.67
C GLU A 47 7.76 -4.56 -5.39
N HIS A 48 8.27 -4.12 -4.23
CA HIS A 48 8.19 -4.87 -2.97
C HIS A 48 7.30 -4.15 -1.96
N GLY A 49 6.19 -4.78 -1.59
CA GLY A 49 5.29 -4.32 -0.53
C GLY A 49 5.44 -5.14 0.73
N LEU A 50 6.27 -4.67 1.68
CA LEU A 50 6.38 -5.24 3.01
C LEU A 50 5.47 -4.49 3.99
N LYS A 51 4.61 -5.20 4.72
CA LYS A 51 3.74 -4.59 5.73
C LYS A 51 3.45 -5.50 6.92
N LEU A 52 3.14 -4.89 8.06
CA LEU A 52 2.39 -5.52 9.14
C LEU A 52 0.89 -5.24 8.93
N ARG A 53 0.16 -6.24 8.45
CA ARG A 53 -1.30 -6.20 8.37
C ARG A 53 -1.89 -6.17 9.77
N ASN A 54 -2.84 -5.27 9.99
CA ASN A 54 -3.46 -5.04 11.30
C ASN A 54 -2.44 -4.95 12.45
N ARG A 55 -1.29 -4.31 12.19
CA ARG A 55 -0.17 -4.14 13.13
C ARG A 55 0.49 -5.42 13.64
N GLN A 56 0.18 -6.60 13.09
CA GLN A 56 0.61 -7.89 13.68
C GLN A 56 1.18 -8.86 12.66
N THR A 57 0.51 -9.06 11.54
CA THR A 57 0.82 -10.14 10.59
C THR A 57 1.73 -9.62 9.50
N LEU A 58 2.94 -10.18 9.38
CA LEU A 58 3.85 -9.79 8.30
C LEU A 58 3.34 -10.34 6.96
N GLU A 59 3.18 -9.46 5.99
CA GLU A 59 2.87 -9.76 4.61
C GLU A 59 3.94 -9.15 3.71
N LEU A 60 4.47 -9.95 2.79
CA LEU A 60 5.29 -9.48 1.67
C LEU A 60 4.51 -9.78 0.38
N LYS A 61 4.33 -8.75 -0.44
CA LYS A 61 3.89 -8.89 -1.82
C LYS A 61 5.01 -8.41 -2.75
N ILE A 62 5.22 -9.13 -3.84
CA ILE A 62 6.14 -8.76 -4.91
C ILE A 62 5.33 -8.58 -6.19
N ARG A 63 5.57 -7.49 -6.91
CA ARG A 63 4.93 -7.24 -8.20
C ARG A 63 5.60 -8.09 -9.26
N GLU A 64 4.86 -9.05 -9.80
CA GLU A 64 5.30 -9.91 -10.89
C GLU A 64 5.29 -9.17 -12.23
N LYS A 65 4.25 -8.35 -12.44
CA LYS A 65 4.02 -7.69 -13.72
C LYS A 65 3.14 -6.46 -13.58
N ARG A 66 3.49 -5.40 -14.30
CA ARG A 66 2.60 -4.28 -14.62
C ARG A 66 2.23 -4.35 -16.11
N TYR A 67 0.95 -4.22 -16.42
CA TYR A 67 0.45 -4.16 -17.79
C TYR A 67 0.36 -2.71 -18.25
N SER A 68 0.30 -2.49 -19.57
CA SER A 68 0.28 -1.14 -20.18
C SER A 68 -0.88 -0.27 -19.71
N ASN A 69 -2.01 -0.89 -19.35
CA ASN A 69 -3.17 -0.19 -18.82
C ASN A 69 -3.06 0.14 -17.33
N GLY A 70 -1.97 -0.27 -16.65
CA GLY A 70 -1.70 -0.03 -15.24
C GLY A 70 -2.16 -1.12 -14.29
N GLN A 71 -2.76 -2.20 -14.78
CA GLN A 71 -3.07 -3.36 -13.93
C GLN A 71 -1.80 -4.03 -13.44
N GLU A 72 -1.84 -4.56 -12.22
CA GLU A 72 -0.71 -5.20 -11.58
C GLU A 72 -1.06 -6.63 -11.16
N LEU A 73 -0.11 -7.53 -11.42
CA LEU A 73 -0.09 -8.86 -10.86
C LEU A 73 0.84 -8.86 -9.66
N TRP A 74 0.29 -9.11 -8.48
CA TRP A 74 1.03 -9.22 -7.22
C TRP A 74 1.05 -10.66 -6.75
N LEU A 75 2.23 -11.17 -6.42
CA LEU A 75 2.41 -12.45 -5.74
C LEU A 75 2.61 -12.20 -4.25
N LYS A 76 1.82 -12.88 -3.41
CA LYS A 76 2.01 -12.86 -1.95
C LYS A 76 3.03 -13.93 -1.57
N THR A 77 4.28 -13.53 -1.37
CA THR A 77 5.38 -14.46 -1.06
C THR A 77 5.48 -14.78 0.43
N ILE A 78 5.03 -13.88 1.30
CA ILE A 78 4.99 -14.11 2.76
C ILE A 78 3.60 -13.81 3.32
N HIS A 79 3.11 -14.73 4.16
CA HIS A 79 1.99 -14.50 5.08
C HIS A 79 2.28 -15.19 6.41
N SER A 80 2.90 -14.45 7.34
CA SER A 80 3.22 -15.02 8.65
C SER A 80 2.09 -14.74 9.64
N ASN A 81 1.43 -15.80 10.10
CA ASN A 81 0.43 -15.72 11.18
C ASN A 81 1.06 -15.40 12.56
N GLN A 82 2.39 -15.32 12.63
CA GLN A 82 3.08 -14.86 13.83
C GLN A 82 2.72 -13.40 14.10
N LYS A 83 2.30 -13.09 15.34
CA LYS A 83 2.12 -11.72 15.79
C LYS A 83 3.49 -11.07 15.98
N LEU A 84 3.76 -10.01 15.22
CA LEU A 84 4.99 -9.25 15.25
C LEU A 84 4.71 -7.82 15.68
N HIS A 85 5.72 -7.19 16.27
CA HIS A 85 5.69 -5.79 16.64
C HIS A 85 6.68 -5.00 15.76
N ILE A 86 6.32 -3.75 15.45
CA ILE A 86 7.06 -2.89 14.51
C ILE A 86 8.44 -2.49 15.03
N ASP A 87 8.60 -2.35 16.34
CA ASP A 87 9.83 -2.01 17.06
C ASP A 87 10.81 -3.19 17.14
N ASN A 88 10.37 -4.41 16.82
CA ASN A 88 11.19 -5.61 16.85
C ASN A 88 11.62 -6.03 15.43
N ILE A 89 12.49 -5.22 14.81
CA ILE A 89 13.03 -5.47 13.47
C ILE A 89 13.72 -6.83 13.37
N ASP A 90 14.41 -7.29 14.41
CA ASP A 90 15.05 -8.61 14.43
C ASP A 90 14.04 -9.75 14.22
N SER A 91 12.84 -9.63 14.77
CA SER A 91 11.78 -10.63 14.57
C SER A 91 11.25 -10.61 13.14
N ILE A 92 11.18 -9.43 12.50
CA ILE A 92 10.84 -9.30 11.08
C ILE A 92 11.93 -9.96 10.23
N VAL A 93 13.19 -9.65 10.49
CA VAL A 93 14.35 -10.24 9.81
C VAL A 93 14.38 -11.77 9.98
N LYS A 94 14.05 -12.31 11.15
CA LYS A 94 13.93 -13.75 11.38
C LYS A 94 12.85 -14.38 10.49
N VAL A 95 11.71 -13.73 10.32
CA VAL A 95 10.68 -14.21 9.40
C VAL A 95 11.19 -14.15 7.96
N LEU A 96 11.75 -13.02 7.53
CA LEU A 96 12.29 -12.85 6.17
C LEU A 96 13.36 -13.91 5.82
N ASN A 97 14.24 -14.26 6.76
CA ASN A 97 15.25 -15.30 6.58
C ASN A 97 14.61 -16.67 6.28
N LYS A 98 13.50 -17.03 6.94
CA LYS A 98 12.80 -18.30 6.70
C LYS A 98 12.27 -18.43 5.27
N PHE A 99 12.03 -17.30 4.61
CA PHE A 99 11.56 -17.22 3.23
C PHE A 99 12.69 -16.85 2.24
N ASN A 100 13.95 -16.83 2.69
CA ASN A 100 15.14 -16.51 1.88
C ASN A 100 15.12 -15.11 1.23
N GLU A 101 14.51 -14.11 1.88
CA GLU A 101 14.41 -12.73 1.38
C GLU A 101 15.68 -11.91 1.65
N ASN A 102 16.86 -12.43 1.26
CA ASN A 102 18.16 -11.87 1.63
C ASN A 102 18.35 -10.40 1.19
N LYS A 103 17.92 -10.05 -0.03
CA LYS A 103 18.02 -8.66 -0.56
C LYS A 103 17.22 -7.67 0.30
N LEU A 104 16.05 -8.07 0.78
CA LEU A 104 15.20 -7.25 1.66
C LEU A 104 15.83 -7.10 3.05
N ILE A 105 16.42 -8.18 3.57
CA ILE A 105 17.10 -8.20 4.87
C ILE A 105 18.32 -7.28 4.86
N GLU A 106 19.16 -7.38 3.83
CA GLU A 106 20.33 -6.51 3.65
C GLU A 106 19.90 -5.05 3.62
N ARG A 107 18.86 -4.72 2.86
CA ARG A 107 18.31 -3.37 2.79
C ARG A 107 17.84 -2.87 4.16
N LEU A 108 17.00 -3.63 4.85
CA LEU A 108 16.52 -3.28 6.19
C LEU A 108 17.65 -3.04 7.19
N LYS A 109 18.72 -3.84 7.13
CA LYS A 109 19.90 -3.69 8.00
C LYS A 109 20.82 -2.53 7.60
N SER A 110 20.86 -2.20 6.32
CA SER A 110 21.69 -1.10 5.78
C SER A 110 21.03 0.28 5.91
N SER A 111 19.71 0.34 6.08
CA SER A 111 18.98 1.60 6.17
C SER A 111 19.32 2.33 7.47
N GLN A 112 19.92 3.52 7.33
CA GLN A 112 20.21 4.40 8.46
C GLN A 112 18.94 4.82 9.21
N SER A 113 17.84 5.00 8.48
CA SER A 113 16.49 5.27 9.01
C SER A 113 15.47 4.38 8.31
N ILE A 114 14.76 3.56 9.09
CA ILE A 114 13.61 2.79 8.60
C ILE A 114 12.39 3.71 8.66
N ILE A 115 11.79 3.98 7.51
CA ILE A 115 10.56 4.76 7.43
C ILE A 115 9.38 3.81 7.40
N VAL A 116 8.34 4.15 8.16
CA VAL A 116 7.10 3.39 8.19
C VAL A 116 5.93 4.31 7.93
N CYS A 117 4.92 3.80 7.25
CA CYS A 117 3.66 4.48 7.05
C CYS A 117 2.54 3.73 7.76
N PHE A 118 1.92 4.38 8.74
CA PHE A 118 0.67 3.93 9.33
C PHE A 118 -0.46 4.28 8.37
N VAL A 119 -1.17 3.26 7.91
CA VAL A 119 -2.28 3.38 6.98
C VAL A 119 -3.55 2.95 7.70
N SER A 120 -4.28 3.93 8.23
CA SER A 120 -5.62 3.73 8.78
C SER A 120 -6.62 3.60 7.63
N LYS A 121 -7.28 2.45 7.53
CA LYS A 121 -8.15 2.07 6.42
C LYS A 121 -9.60 1.96 6.89
N PHE A 122 -10.50 2.57 6.13
CA PHE A 122 -11.95 2.48 6.27
C PHE A 122 -12.49 1.87 4.98
N ARG A 123 -12.80 0.57 5.02
CA ARG A 123 -13.02 -0.23 3.83
C ARG A 123 -14.48 -0.57 3.61
N GLN A 124 -14.91 -0.44 2.35
CA GLN A 124 -16.15 -1.00 1.82
C GLN A 124 -15.84 -1.88 0.61
N GLN A 125 -16.49 -3.04 0.53
CA GLN A 125 -16.29 -4.01 -0.54
C GLN A 125 -17.64 -4.39 -1.15
N LYS A 126 -17.69 -4.47 -2.48
CA LYS A 126 -18.83 -5.01 -3.23
C LYS A 126 -18.37 -6.03 -4.25
N ASN A 127 -19.17 -7.07 -4.44
CA ASN A 127 -18.98 -8.01 -5.53
C ASN A 127 -19.61 -7.43 -6.80
N LEU A 128 -18.90 -7.59 -7.91
CA LEU A 128 -19.34 -7.21 -9.24
C LEU A 128 -19.48 -8.46 -10.12
N GLU A 129 -20.06 -8.30 -11.31
CA GLU A 129 -20.18 -9.39 -12.27
C GLU A 129 -18.81 -9.97 -12.68
N GLY A 130 -18.80 -11.24 -13.06
CA GLY A 130 -17.57 -11.90 -13.54
C GLY A 130 -16.51 -12.13 -12.46
N ASN A 131 -16.93 -12.37 -11.21
CA ASN A 131 -16.04 -12.59 -10.05
C ASN A 131 -15.07 -11.43 -9.78
N LEU A 132 -15.46 -10.22 -10.18
CA LEU A 132 -14.73 -9.01 -9.85
C LEU A 132 -15.13 -8.53 -8.45
N ILE A 133 -14.16 -8.01 -7.72
CA ILE A 133 -14.37 -7.38 -6.42
C ILE A 133 -13.97 -5.92 -6.57
N GLN A 134 -14.85 -5.01 -6.15
CA GLN A 134 -14.50 -3.60 -5.98
C GLN A 134 -14.36 -3.27 -4.49
N GLU A 135 -13.19 -2.77 -4.12
CA GLU A 135 -12.86 -2.24 -2.82
C GLU A 135 -12.75 -0.71 -2.93
N ILE A 136 -13.56 0.04 -2.17
CA ILE A 136 -13.39 1.48 -1.97
C ILE A 136 -12.91 1.69 -0.54
N THR A 137 -11.82 2.42 -0.36
CA THR A 137 -11.20 2.61 0.95
C THR A 137 -10.81 4.06 1.18
N GLY A 138 -11.25 4.62 2.30
CA GLY A 138 -10.68 5.83 2.86
C GLY A 138 -9.36 5.50 3.56
N LEU A 139 -8.31 6.26 3.26
CA LEU A 139 -6.98 6.15 3.86
C LEU A 139 -6.63 7.41 4.63
N HIS A 140 -6.14 7.23 5.85
CA HIS A 140 -5.40 8.24 6.60
C HIS A 140 -3.98 7.73 6.79
N LEU A 141 -3.01 8.50 6.31
CA LEU A 141 -1.59 8.16 6.27
C LEU A 141 -0.82 9.00 7.28
N LYS A 142 0.06 8.35 8.02
CA LYS A 142 1.03 8.99 8.90
C LYS A 142 2.40 8.34 8.72
N PHE A 143 3.38 9.14 8.33
CA PHE A 143 4.77 8.69 8.13
C PHE A 143 5.56 8.90 9.42
N ILE A 144 6.34 7.89 9.80
CA ILE A 144 7.14 7.89 11.03
C ILE A 144 8.53 7.37 10.73
N GLN A 145 9.55 8.01 11.29
CA GLN A 145 10.89 7.46 11.39
C GLN A 145 10.96 6.48 12.56
N LEU A 146 11.22 5.20 12.28
CA LEU A 146 11.07 4.14 13.28
C LEU A 146 12.05 4.26 14.44
N ASN A 147 13.26 4.77 14.20
CA ASN A 147 14.32 4.81 15.20
C ASN A 147 13.99 5.74 16.37
N ASP A 148 13.35 6.87 16.11
CA ASP A 148 13.03 7.92 17.11
C ASP A 148 11.52 8.16 17.27
N GLN A 149 10.69 7.45 16.50
CA GLN A 149 9.23 7.59 16.47
C GLN A 149 8.75 9.00 16.09
N SER A 150 9.62 9.80 15.47
CA SER A 150 9.25 11.13 14.99
C SER A 150 8.33 11.03 13.78
N GLN A 151 7.30 11.87 13.77
CA GLN A 151 6.42 12.00 12.61
C GLN A 151 7.13 12.80 11.51
N ILE A 152 6.97 12.36 10.26
CA ILE A 152 7.51 13.02 9.07
C ILE A 152 6.37 13.71 8.34
N GLY A 153 6.43 15.04 8.28
CA GLY A 153 5.39 15.86 7.65
C GLY A 153 4.04 15.78 8.35
N GLU A 154 3.02 16.27 7.66
CA GLU A 154 1.63 16.26 8.14
C GLU A 154 0.91 14.95 7.80
N ASP A 155 -0.22 14.73 8.47
CA ASP A 155 -1.12 13.62 8.15
C ASP A 155 -1.73 13.83 6.75
N LEU A 156 -1.79 12.77 5.95
CA LEU A 156 -2.39 12.84 4.61
C LEU A 156 -3.66 12.00 4.52
N PHE A 157 -4.63 12.44 3.72
CA PHE A 157 -5.92 11.79 3.56
C PHE A 157 -6.20 11.48 2.10
N PHE A 158 -6.65 10.25 1.83
CA PHE A 158 -6.92 9.77 0.49
C PHE A 158 -8.16 8.90 0.42
N GLU A 159 -8.68 8.77 -0.78
CA GLU A 159 -9.58 7.69 -1.19
C GLU A 159 -8.88 6.81 -2.21
N THR A 160 -9.08 5.50 -2.13
CA THR A 160 -8.62 4.56 -3.16
C THR A 160 -9.77 3.68 -3.61
N VAL A 161 -9.75 3.38 -4.91
CA VAL A 161 -10.58 2.34 -5.51
C VAL A 161 -9.65 1.26 -6.00
N CYS A 162 -10.00 0.01 -5.71
CA CYS A 162 -9.33 -1.16 -6.25
C CYS A 162 -10.33 -2.13 -6.84
N ILE A 163 -10.05 -2.56 -8.06
CA ILE A 163 -10.75 -3.65 -8.73
C ILE A 163 -9.83 -4.86 -8.75
N GLU A 164 -10.31 -5.97 -8.22
CA GLU A 164 -9.53 -7.20 -8.12
C GLU A 164 -10.25 -8.34 -8.83
N ARG A 165 -9.47 -9.23 -9.45
CA ARG A 165 -9.94 -10.51 -9.98
C ARG A 165 -9.21 -11.67 -9.31
N SER A 166 -9.99 -12.59 -8.77
CA SER A 166 -9.50 -13.73 -7.97
C SER A 166 -8.71 -14.76 -8.78
N ASP A 167 -9.06 -14.99 -10.05
CA ASP A 167 -8.43 -15.98 -10.93
C ASP A 167 -7.17 -15.49 -11.62
N SER A 168 -6.61 -14.36 -11.19
CA SER A 168 -5.44 -13.70 -11.77
C SER A 168 -5.57 -13.28 -13.26
N LYS A 169 -6.75 -13.35 -13.87
CA LYS A 169 -6.94 -12.87 -15.25
C LYS A 169 -6.95 -11.35 -15.34
N LEU A 170 -6.57 -10.85 -16.52
CA LEU A 170 -6.68 -9.45 -16.91
C LEU A 170 -8.12 -8.94 -16.72
N ILE A 171 -8.24 -7.81 -16.05
CA ILE A 171 -9.50 -7.08 -15.93
C ILE A 171 -9.80 -6.43 -17.29
N ASP A 172 -11.05 -6.51 -17.73
CA ASP A 172 -11.47 -5.99 -19.03
C ASP A 172 -11.23 -4.48 -19.14
N SER A 173 -10.62 -4.02 -20.25
CA SER A 173 -10.24 -2.62 -20.41
C SER A 173 -11.46 -1.70 -20.58
N LYS A 174 -12.53 -2.17 -21.23
CA LYS A 174 -13.77 -1.39 -21.38
C LYS A 174 -14.46 -1.19 -20.03
N PHE A 175 -14.39 -2.20 -19.16
CA PHE A 175 -14.85 -2.07 -17.78
C PHE A 175 -14.08 -0.97 -17.02
N ILE A 176 -12.75 -0.94 -17.13
CA ILE A 176 -11.93 0.12 -16.52
C ILE A 176 -12.28 1.51 -17.08
N GLU A 177 -12.43 1.62 -18.40
CA GLU A 177 -12.84 2.89 -19.04
C GLU A 177 -14.21 3.36 -18.56
N LYS A 178 -15.18 2.44 -18.44
CA LYS A 178 -16.51 2.76 -17.90
C LYS A 178 -16.44 3.20 -16.45
N LEU A 179 -15.65 2.51 -15.62
CA LEU A 179 -15.41 2.90 -14.22
C LEU A 179 -14.92 4.35 -14.17
N PHE A 180 -13.96 4.73 -15.01
CA PHE A 180 -13.43 6.09 -15.05
C PHE A 180 -14.41 7.17 -15.49
N GLN A 181 -15.46 6.83 -16.23
CA GLN A 181 -16.51 7.80 -16.53
C GLN A 181 -17.25 8.25 -15.26
N GLU A 182 -17.35 7.38 -14.25
CA GLU A 182 -17.95 7.69 -12.95
C GLU A 182 -17.04 8.59 -12.09
N TYR A 183 -15.74 8.67 -12.39
CA TYR A 183 -14.73 9.40 -11.62
C TYR A 183 -14.06 10.59 -12.38
N ARG A 184 -14.65 11.12 -13.48
CA ARG A 184 -14.07 12.22 -14.32
C ARG A 184 -13.80 13.55 -13.57
N PRO A 185 -12.85 14.43 -13.99
CA PRO A 185 -11.69 14.26 -14.88
C PRO A 185 -10.39 14.48 -14.07
N MET A 186 -10.13 13.67 -13.05
CA MET A 186 -8.80 13.66 -12.45
C MET A 186 -7.88 12.80 -13.32
N THR A 187 -6.62 13.19 -13.50
CA THR A 187 -5.62 12.30 -14.14
C THR A 187 -5.46 11.09 -13.24
N ILE A 188 -6.02 9.94 -13.64
CA ILE A 188 -5.97 8.72 -12.85
C ILE A 188 -4.67 8.00 -13.20
N ASN A 189 -3.75 7.96 -12.24
CA ASN A 189 -2.51 7.20 -12.36
C ASN A 189 -2.65 5.90 -11.56
N PRO A 190 -2.87 4.75 -12.23
CA PRO A 190 -2.98 3.48 -11.53
C PRO A 190 -1.64 3.06 -10.94
N MET A 191 -1.65 2.67 -9.67
CA MET A 191 -0.46 2.21 -8.95
C MET A 191 -0.82 1.37 -7.72
N GLY A 192 0.13 0.57 -7.26
CA GLY A 192 0.02 -0.19 -6.01
C GLY A 192 0.39 0.64 -4.77
N TYR A 193 0.10 0.08 -3.57
CA TYR A 193 0.45 0.73 -2.31
C TYR A 193 1.95 1.07 -2.17
N PRO A 194 2.92 0.19 -2.49
CA PRO A 194 4.34 0.51 -2.25
C PRO A 194 4.80 1.76 -3.02
N GLU A 195 4.44 1.81 -4.30
CA GLU A 195 4.73 2.95 -5.18
C GLU A 195 4.04 4.22 -4.73
N PHE A 196 2.73 4.15 -4.44
CA PHE A 196 1.97 5.29 -3.95
C PHE A 196 2.57 5.87 -2.67
N LEU A 197 2.81 5.03 -1.66
CA LEU A 197 3.33 5.47 -0.36
C LEU A 197 4.74 6.04 -0.49
N PHE A 198 5.58 5.46 -1.34
CA PHE A 198 6.92 5.99 -1.60
C PHE A 198 6.86 7.36 -2.28
N GLN A 199 6.01 7.55 -3.30
CA GLN A 199 5.84 8.85 -3.95
C GLN A 199 5.37 9.92 -2.96
N GLN A 200 4.42 9.60 -2.09
CA GLN A 200 3.95 10.54 -1.06
C GLN A 200 5.05 10.88 -0.06
N TYR A 201 5.83 9.89 0.38
CA TYR A 201 6.99 10.13 1.23
C TYR A 201 8.02 11.06 0.56
N GLN A 202 8.36 10.81 -0.72
CA GLN A 202 9.27 11.65 -1.49
C GLN A 202 8.76 13.08 -1.63
N GLN A 203 7.45 13.28 -1.80
CA GLN A 203 6.87 14.62 -1.88
C GLN A 203 7.00 15.38 -0.56
N ILE A 204 6.84 14.71 0.58
CA ILE A 204 6.96 15.34 1.91
C ILE A 204 8.39 15.81 2.19
N ILE A 205 9.40 15.00 1.86
CA ILE A 205 10.80 15.30 2.22
C ILE A 205 11.50 16.28 1.26
N ASN A 206 10.90 16.57 0.10
CA ASN A 206 11.43 17.49 -0.91
C ASN A 206 10.71 18.86 -0.91
N GLN A 207 9.84 19.11 0.07
CA GLN A 207 9.25 20.43 0.35
C GLN A 207 10.20 21.27 1.19
#